data_AF-A0A1A8K6Z4-F1
#
_entry.id   AF-A0A1A8K6Z4-F1
#
_cell.length_a   1.000
_cell.length_b   1.000
_cell.length_c   1.000
_cell.angle_alpha   90.00
_cell.angle_beta   90.00
_cell.angle_gamma   90.00
#
_symmetry.space_group_name_H-M   'P 1'
#
loop_
_entity.id
_entity.type
_entity.pdbx_description
1 polymer ?
#
loop_
_entity_poly.entity_id
_entity_poly.type
_entity_poly.pdbx_seq_one_letter_code
_entity_poly.pdbx_strand_id
1 'polypeptide(L)' 'NFGITNFDNILFAVLTVFQSITMEGWVDVLYSTNDAVGNTWNWLFFIPLIIIGSFFMLNLVLGVLSGEFAKERERVEKRQ' A
#
# COMPACT_ATOMS: atom_id res chain seq x y z
N ASN A 1 -0.58 -17.32 -4.69
CA ASN A 1 -0.37 -16.97 -3.26
C ASN A 1 -0.83 -18.04 -2.25
N PHE A 2 -0.79 -19.36 -2.52
CA PHE A 2 -1.07 -20.44 -1.54
C PHE A 2 -2.22 -20.20 -0.50
N GLY A 3 -3.26 -19.43 -0.84
CA GLY A 3 -4.34 -19.06 0.08
C GLY A 3 -4.09 -17.85 0.99
N ILE A 4 -3.02 -17.06 0.82
CA ILE A 4 -2.68 -15.89 1.67
C ILE A 4 -3.35 -14.59 1.17
N THR A 5 -3.41 -14.37 -0.14
CA THR A 5 -4.09 -13.19 -0.71
C THR A 5 -5.58 -13.49 -0.90
N ASN A 6 -6.34 -13.34 0.17
CA ASN A 6 -7.78 -13.58 0.19
C ASN A 6 -8.49 -12.51 1.01
N PHE A 7 -9.81 -12.48 0.90
CA PHE A 7 -10.70 -11.59 1.66
C PHE A 7 -11.59 -12.37 2.64
N ASP A 8 -11.22 -13.60 3.01
CA ASP A 8 -12.03 -14.49 3.85
C ASP A 8 -11.96 -14.10 5.34
N ASN A 9 -10.82 -13.53 5.76
CA ASN A 9 -10.60 -13.09 7.13
C ASN A 9 -10.01 -11.67 7.14
N ILE A 10 -10.34 -10.89 8.17
CA ILE A 10 -9.88 -9.49 8.29
C ILE A 10 -8.36 -9.35 8.23
N LEU A 11 -7.61 -10.27 8.83
CA LEU A 11 -6.15 -10.23 8.83
C LEU A 11 -5.56 -10.43 7.42
N PHE A 12 -6.06 -11.42 6.68
CA PHE A 12 -5.61 -11.67 5.30
C PHE A 12 -6.08 -10.58 4.34
N ALA A 13 -7.27 -10.03 4.56
CA ALA A 13 -7.76 -8.89 3.80
C ALA A 13 -6.84 -7.66 4.00
N VAL A 14 -6.45 -7.37 5.25
CA VAL A 14 -5.51 -6.27 5.56
C VAL A 14 -4.14 -6.52 4.91
N LEU A 15 -3.62 -7.75 4.94
CA LEU A 15 -2.36 -8.10 4.27
C LEU A 15 -2.46 -7.91 2.74
N THR A 16 -3.56 -8.33 2.14
CA THR A 16 -3.81 -8.19 0.69
C THR A 16 -3.94 -6.73 0.29
N VAL A 17 -4.62 -5.92 1.11
CA VAL A 17 -4.70 -4.46 0.93
C VAL A 17 -3.34 -3.81 1.10
N PHE A 18 -2.57 -4.20 2.12
CA PHE A 18 -1.23 -3.69 2.37
C PHE A 18 -0.31 -3.97 1.18
N GLN A 19 -0.28 -5.21 0.68
CA GLN A 19 0.45 -5.58 -0.54
C GLN A 19 -0.04 -4.75 -1.75
N SER A 20 -1.34 -4.50 -1.85
CA SER A 20 -1.89 -3.71 -2.95
C SER A 20 -1.39 -2.26 -2.93
N ILE A 21 -1.41 -1.60 -1.77
CA ILE A 21 -0.98 -0.19 -1.65
C ILE A 21 0.53 0.03 -1.80
N THR A 22 1.36 -1.02 -1.64
CA THR A 22 2.79 -0.95 -2.01
C THR A 22 3.01 -1.04 -3.52
N MET A 23 1.94 -1.13 -4.31
CA MET A 23 1.95 -1.31 -5.76
C MET A 23 2.59 -2.63 -6.23
N GLU A 24 2.68 -3.64 -5.36
CA GLU A 24 3.32 -4.92 -5.67
C GLU A 24 2.30 -6.05 -5.80
N GLY A 25 2.21 -6.70 -6.96
CA GLY A 25 1.31 -7.85 -7.17
C GLY A 25 -0.20 -7.55 -7.07
N TRP A 26 -0.60 -6.27 -7.01
CA TRP A 26 -2.01 -5.87 -6.93
C TRP A 26 -2.82 -6.24 -8.19
N VAL A 27 -2.16 -6.26 -9.35
CA VAL A 27 -2.77 -6.67 -10.63
C VAL A 27 -3.15 -8.14 -10.59
N ASP A 28 -2.32 -9.00 -10.00
CA ASP A 28 -2.60 -10.43 -9.85
C ASP A 28 -3.79 -10.66 -8.92
N VAL A 29 -3.92 -9.86 -7.86
CA VAL A 29 -5.08 -9.88 -6.95
C VAL A 29 -6.34 -9.41 -7.68
N LEU A 30 -6.26 -8.35 -8.49
CA LEU A 30 -7.38 -7.88 -9.31
C LEU A 30 -7.83 -8.96 -10.30
N TYR A 31 -6.91 -9.61 -11.02
CA TYR A 31 -7.24 -10.68 -11.95
C TYR A 31 -7.83 -11.90 -11.24
N SER A 32 -7.28 -12.29 -10.09
CA SER A 32 -7.86 -13.37 -9.28
C SER A 32 -9.30 -13.06 -8.84
N THR A 33 -9.58 -11.79 -8.51
CA THR A 33 -10.93 -11.34 -8.14
C THR A 33 -11.86 -11.30 -9.37
N ASN A 34 -11.34 -10.87 -10.53
CA ASN A 34 -12.10 -10.87 -11.79
C ASN A 34 -12.50 -12.28 -12.23
N ASP A 35 -11.62 -13.26 -12.08
CA ASP A 35 -11.91 -14.65 -12.43
C ASP A 35 -12.95 -15.26 -11.47
N ALA A 36 -13.00 -14.81 -10.22
CA ALA A 36 -13.93 -15.31 -9.21
C ALA A 36 -15.35 -14.70 -9.30
N VAL A 37 -15.47 -13.38 -9.51
CA VAL A 37 -16.77 -12.67 -9.44
C VAL A 37 -17.13 -11.89 -10.72
N GLY A 38 -16.29 -11.93 -11.75
CA GLY A 38 -16.44 -11.18 -12.99
C GLY A 38 -15.76 -9.81 -12.97
N ASN A 39 -15.46 -9.25 -14.15
CA ASN A 39 -14.64 -8.05 -14.30
C ASN A 39 -15.41 -6.71 -14.22
N THR A 40 -16.73 -6.73 -14.07
CA THR A 40 -17.54 -5.49 -14.24
C THR A 40 -17.33 -4.47 -13.11
N TRP A 41 -17.12 -4.92 -11.87
CA TRP A 41 -17.17 -4.06 -10.69
C TRP A 41 -15.86 -3.97 -9.89
N ASN A 42 -14.92 -4.89 -10.06
CA ASN A 42 -13.71 -4.96 -9.22
C ASN A 42 -12.80 -3.74 -9.39
N TRP A 43 -12.73 -3.17 -10.60
CA TRP A 43 -11.91 -1.98 -10.87
C TRP A 43 -12.33 -0.77 -10.02
N LEU A 44 -13.62 -0.64 -9.65
CA LEU A 44 -14.10 0.45 -8.79
C LEU A 44 -13.57 0.36 -7.36
N PHE A 45 -13.19 -0.83 -6.91
CA PHE A 45 -12.55 -1.01 -5.60
C PHE A 45 -11.03 -0.81 -5.72
N PHE A 46 -10.39 -1.51 -6.65
CA PHE A 46 -8.92 -1.53 -6.73
C PHE A 46 -8.34 -0.18 -7.20
N ILE A 47 -8.94 0.50 -8.17
CA ILE A 47 -8.34 1.74 -8.70
C ILE A 47 -8.28 2.86 -7.65
N PRO A 48 -9.38 3.21 -6.94
CA PRO A 48 -9.32 4.19 -5.86
C PRO A 48 -8.43 3.74 -4.70
N LEU A 49 -8.44 2.45 -4.35
CA LEU A 49 -7.58 1.90 -3.29
C LEU A 49 -6.09 2.14 -3.60
N ILE A 50 -5.67 1.85 -4.83
CA ILE A 50 -4.27 2.04 -5.25
C ILE A 50 -3.92 3.52 -5.28
N ILE A 51 -4.76 4.37 -5.87
CA ILE A 51 -4.48 5.81 -5.96
C ILE A 51 -4.34 6.42 -4.56
N ILE A 52 -5.33 6.21 -3.68
CA ILE A 52 -5.34 6.80 -2.35
C ILE A 52 -4.24 6.18 -1.47
N GLY A 53 -4.16 4.84 -1.46
CA GLY A 53 -3.22 4.11 -0.61
C GLY A 53 -1.76 4.38 -0.97
N SER A 54 -1.44 4.46 -2.27
CA SER A 54 -0.08 4.75 -2.70
C SER A 54 0.35 6.19 -2.43
N PHE A 55 -0.53 7.17 -2.66
CA PHE A 55 -0.25 8.56 -2.29
C PHE A 55 0.00 8.69 -0.79
N PHE A 56 -0.82 8.00 0.03
CA PHE A 56 -0.62 7.97 1.47
C PHE A 56 0.72 7.32 1.85
N MET A 57 1.07 6.18 1.26
CA MET A 57 2.33 5.47 1.53
C MET A 57 3.54 6.35 1.19
N LEU A 58 3.56 6.94 -0.01
CA LEU A 58 4.62 7.85 -0.45
C LEU A 58 4.76 9.05 0.48
N ASN A 59 3.65 9.70 0.85
CA ASN A 59 3.66 10.85 1.75
C ASN A 59 4.17 10.47 3.15
N LEU A 60 3.83 9.28 3.65
CA LEU A 60 4.32 8.80 4.94
C LEU A 60 5.83 8.57 4.92
N VAL A 61 6.35 7.91 3.88
CA VAL A 61 7.79 7.68 3.70
C VAL A 61 8.55 9.01 3.61
N LEU A 62 8.06 9.94 2.78
CA LEU A 62 8.67 11.27 2.66
C LEU A 62 8.61 12.06 3.97
N GLY A 63 7.49 11.99 4.70
CA GLY A 63 7.32 12.65 5.99
C GLY A 63 8.31 12.16 7.04
N VAL A 64 8.49 10.84 7.14
CA VAL A 64 9.44 10.23 8.08
C VAL A 64 10.89 10.57 7.70
N LEU A 65 11.26 10.46 6.43
CA LEU A 65 12.61 10.81 5.96
C LEU A 65 12.92 12.29 6.19
N SER A 66 11.96 13.17 5.91
CA SER A 66 12.09 14.60 6.16
C SER A 66 12.32 14.91 7.65
N GLY A 67 11.57 14.25 8.53
CA GLY A 67 11.73 14.39 9.98
C GLY A 67 13.10 13.92 10.49
N GLU A 68 13.58 12.78 10.00
CA GLU A 68 14.92 12.27 10.36
C GLU A 68 16.04 13.16 9.83
N PHE A 69 15.94 13.68 8.60
CA PHE A 69 16.93 14.63 8.07
C PHE A 69 16.95 15.95 8.84
N ALA A 70 15.79 16.47 9.26
CA ALA A 70 15.73 17.67 10.09
C ALA A 70 16.43 17.47 11.45
N LYS A 71 16.19 16.31 12.09
CA LYS A 71 16.81 15.95 13.37
C LYS A 71 18.32 15.78 13.27
N GLU A 72 18.81 15.12 12.21
CA GLU A 72 20.26 14.98 11.97
C GLU A 72 20.91 16.32 11.64
N ARG A 73 20.25 17.19 10.85
CA ARG A 73 20.75 18.55 10.57
C ARG A 73 20.89 19.39 11.84
N GLU A 74 19.89 19.36 12.73
CA GLU A 74 19.94 20.08 14.02
C GLU A 74 21.08 19.56 14.92
N ARG A 75 21.35 18.24 14.89
CA ARG A 75 22.45 17.63 15.63
C ARG A 75 23.82 18.05 15.12
N VAL A 76 23.97 18.21 13.80
CA VAL A 76 25.21 18.70 13.18
C VAL A 76 25.45 20.17 13.53
N GLU A 77 24.42 21.02 13.45
CA GLU A 77 24.52 22.44 13.80
C GLU A 77 24.89 22.66 15.27
N LYS A 78 24.37 21.85 16.21
CA LYS A 78 24.73 21.93 17.65
C LYS A 78 26.17 21.50 17.96
N ARG A 79 26.88 20.88 17.01
CA ARG A 79 28.28 20.43 17.18
C ARG A 79 29.30 21.40 16.59
N GLN A 80 28.86 22.37 15.78
CA GLN A 80 29.68 23.49 15.31
C GLN A 80 29.55 24.67 16.28
#